data_AF-A0A529LK91-F1
#
_entry.id   AF-A0A529LK91-F1
#
_cell.length_a   1.000
_cell.length_b   1.000
_cell.length_c   1.000
_cell.angle_alpha   90.00
_cell.angle_beta   90.00
_cell.angle_gamma   90.00
#
_symmetry.space_group_name_H-M   'P 1'
#
loop_
_entity.id
_entity.type
_entity.pdbx_description
1 polymer ?
#
loop_
_entity_poly.entity_id
_entity_poly.type
_entity_poly.pdbx_seq_one_letter_code
_entity_poly.pdbx_strand_id
1 'polypeptide(L)'
;VHTAGQNKAVLDPFKPEKKEDVERLKALQLEVHATFIDLVKERRGTKLKDDPDLFTGLFWTGIKGLELGLVDALGDMRTVLKTRFGAKTQLRLITTPRGFLSRFGLFGSSKGFSAPDIVAAAASGVIDAAEERALWSRFGL
;
A
#
# COMPACT_ATOMS: atom_id res chain seq x y z
N VAL A 1 -4.43 -15.27 27.60
CA VAL A 1 -3.38 -15.50 26.59
C VAL A 1 -2.15 -16.01 27.32
N HIS A 2 -1.72 -17.21 26.99
CA HIS A 2 -0.47 -17.79 27.48
C HIS A 2 0.54 -17.70 26.34
N THR A 3 1.65 -16.99 26.56
CA THR A 3 2.70 -16.82 25.56
C THR A 3 4.04 -17.28 26.13
N ALA A 4 4.86 -17.92 25.30
CA ALA A 4 6.21 -18.35 25.69
C ALA A 4 7.20 -17.17 25.88
N GLY A 5 6.83 -15.96 25.46
CA GLY A 5 7.65 -14.75 25.63
C GLY A 5 6.92 -13.71 26.47
N GLN A 6 7.68 -12.97 27.29
CA GLN A 6 7.13 -11.98 28.23
C GLN A 6 6.32 -10.87 27.53
N ASN A 7 6.74 -10.48 26.32
CA ASN A 7 6.14 -9.39 25.53
C ASN A 7 5.52 -9.88 24.21
N LYS A 8 5.19 -11.17 24.09
CA LYS A 8 4.62 -11.76 22.85
C LYS A 8 3.14 -11.46 22.59
N ALA A 9 2.55 -10.57 23.38
CA ALA A 9 1.17 -10.09 23.23
C ALA A 9 1.11 -8.54 23.20
N VAL A 10 2.23 -7.87 22.87
CA VAL A 10 2.25 -6.43 22.61
C VAL A 10 1.38 -6.13 21.40
N LEU A 11 0.56 -5.06 21.47
CA LEU A 11 -0.41 -4.65 20.44
C LEU A 11 -1.52 -5.69 20.15
N ASP A 12 -1.85 -6.55 21.12
CA ASP A 12 -3.03 -7.41 21.07
C ASP A 12 -4.31 -6.54 21.12
N PRO A 13 -5.16 -6.51 20.06
CA PRO A 13 -6.32 -5.63 19.97
C PRO A 13 -7.46 -6.04 20.92
N PHE A 14 -7.37 -7.22 21.56
CA PHE A 14 -8.39 -7.74 22.46
C PHE A 14 -8.09 -7.48 23.94
N LYS A 15 -7.05 -6.70 24.25
CA LYS A 15 -6.63 -6.38 25.61
C LYS A 15 -6.38 -4.89 25.79
N PRO A 16 -6.51 -4.38 27.03
CA PRO A 16 -6.03 -3.04 27.35
C PRO A 16 -4.51 -2.96 27.18
N GLU A 17 -4.03 -1.81 26.71
CA GLU A 17 -2.60 -1.54 26.55
C GLU A 17 -1.88 -1.48 27.91
N LYS A 18 -0.64 -1.97 27.93
CA LYS A 18 0.25 -1.82 29.08
C LYS A 18 1.13 -0.60 28.89
N LYS A 19 1.30 0.21 29.95
CA LYS A 19 2.09 1.46 29.88
C LYS A 19 3.53 1.20 29.45
N GLU A 20 4.14 0.13 29.98
CA GLU A 20 5.53 -0.23 29.70
C GLU A 20 5.72 -0.64 28.22
N ASP A 21 4.70 -1.26 27.61
CA ASP A 21 4.73 -1.64 26.21
C ASP A 21 4.57 -0.41 25.30
N VAL A 22 3.69 0.53 25.67
CA VAL A 22 3.51 1.81 24.96
C VAL A 22 4.78 2.66 25.00
N GLU A 23 5.42 2.78 26.16
CA GLU A 23 6.68 3.51 26.31
C GLU A 23 7.78 2.91 25.43
N ARG A 24 7.91 1.57 25.42
CA ARG A 24 8.87 0.88 24.55
C ARG A 24 8.60 1.12 23.08
N LEU A 25 7.33 1.07 22.66
CA LEU A 25 6.94 1.34 21.28
C LEU A 25 7.23 2.78 20.87
N LYS A 26 6.93 3.76 21.74
CA LYS A 26 7.23 5.17 21.48
C LYS A 26 8.73 5.42 21.36
N ALA A 27 9.55 4.80 22.21
CA ALA A 27 11.01 4.89 22.10
C ALA A 27 11.50 4.36 20.74
N LEU A 28 11.00 3.20 20.31
CA LEU A 28 11.33 2.64 19.00
C LEU A 28 10.86 3.53 17.84
N GLN A 29 9.66 4.10 17.93
CA GLN A 29 9.13 5.02 16.92
C GLN A 29 10.00 6.28 16.78
N LEU A 30 10.46 6.84 17.92
CA LEU A 30 11.37 8.00 17.91
C LEU A 30 12.72 7.66 17.28
N GLU A 31 13.27 6.48 17.54
CA GLU A 31 14.52 6.01 16.93
C GLU A 31 14.40 5.87 15.41
N VAL A 32 13.32 5.23 14.94
CA VAL A 32 13.03 5.08 13.51
C VAL A 32 12.79 6.45 12.85
N HIS A 33 12.08 7.34 13.53
CA HIS A 33 11.82 8.69 13.04
C HIS A 33 13.11 9.53 12.94
N ALA A 34 13.99 9.46 13.94
CA ALA A 34 15.29 10.13 13.90
C ALA A 34 16.14 9.63 12.74
N THR A 35 16.20 8.29 12.54
CA THR A 35 16.91 7.69 11.40
C THR A 35 16.38 8.19 10.06
N PHE A 36 15.06 8.34 9.92
CA PHE A 36 14.44 8.93 8.73
C PHE A 36 14.84 10.41 8.53
N ILE A 37 14.80 11.22 9.60
CA ILE A 37 15.21 12.63 9.55
C ILE A 37 16.66 12.76 9.08
N ASP A 38 17.56 11.98 9.68
CA ASP A 38 18.98 12.01 9.38
C ASP A 38 19.25 11.65 7.91
N LEU A 39 18.61 10.58 7.42
CA LEU A 39 18.69 10.19 6.01
C LEU A 39 18.24 11.33 5.08
N VAL A 40 17.11 11.97 5.38
CA VAL A 40 16.59 13.06 4.53
C VAL A 40 17.54 14.27 4.56
N LYS A 41 17.99 14.67 5.75
CA LYS A 41 18.94 15.79 5.91
C LYS A 41 20.26 15.53 5.20
N GLU A 42 20.82 14.34 5.33
CA GLU A 42 22.06 13.95 4.64
C GLU A 42 21.89 14.02 3.11
N ARG A 43 20.78 13.49 2.59
CA ARG A 43 20.56 13.40 1.14
C ARG A 43 20.17 14.71 0.48
N ARG A 44 19.45 15.58 1.20
CA ARG A 44 19.02 16.89 0.67
C ARG A 44 20.03 18.00 0.96
N GLY A 45 20.81 17.88 2.03
CA GLY A 45 21.87 18.82 2.40
C GLY A 45 21.36 20.27 2.42
N THR A 46 22.11 21.16 1.79
CA THR A 46 21.81 22.60 1.72
C THR A 46 20.54 22.95 0.93
N LYS A 47 19.95 21.99 0.20
CA LYS A 47 18.70 22.23 -0.52
C LYS A 47 17.50 22.23 0.41
N LEU A 48 17.54 21.44 1.49
CA LEU A 48 16.44 21.33 2.43
C LEU A 48 16.30 22.64 3.21
N LYS A 49 15.08 23.19 3.24
CA LYS A 49 14.80 24.36 4.06
C LYS A 49 14.72 24.00 5.54
N ASP A 50 14.99 24.96 6.39
CA ASP A 50 14.68 24.85 7.81
C ASP A 50 13.22 25.27 8.00
N ASP A 51 12.36 24.28 8.23
CA ASP A 51 10.92 24.47 8.40
C ASP A 51 10.44 23.50 9.50
N PRO A 52 9.74 23.99 10.54
CA PRO A 52 9.35 23.19 11.70
C PRO A 52 8.39 22.06 11.35
N ASP A 53 7.70 22.14 10.21
CA ASP A 53 6.66 21.19 9.83
C ASP A 53 7.20 20.00 9.00
N LEU A 54 8.47 20.01 8.59
CA LEU A 54 9.06 19.02 7.66
C LEU A 54 8.95 17.55 8.11
N PHE A 55 8.94 17.30 9.42
CA PHE A 55 8.99 15.95 9.99
C PHE A 55 7.83 15.68 10.94
N THR A 56 6.66 16.25 10.64
CA THR A 56 5.44 16.14 11.46
C THR A 56 4.43 15.12 10.91
N GLY A 57 4.67 14.60 9.71
CA GLY A 57 3.72 13.75 8.99
C GLY A 57 2.73 14.50 8.09
N LEU A 58 2.90 15.82 7.93
CA LEU A 58 2.13 16.61 6.97
C LEU A 58 2.47 16.25 5.52
N PHE A 59 1.47 16.44 4.65
CA PHE A 59 1.59 16.22 3.21
C PHE A 59 1.81 17.53 2.48
N TRP A 60 2.59 17.47 1.40
CA TRP A 60 2.95 18.63 0.60
C TRP A 60 2.56 18.42 -0.86
N THR A 61 2.10 19.49 -1.50
CA THR A 61 1.98 19.51 -2.97
C THR A 61 3.37 19.51 -3.60
N GLY A 62 3.48 19.16 -4.88
CA GLY A 62 4.76 19.21 -5.60
C GLY A 62 5.40 20.60 -5.55
N ILE A 63 4.61 21.67 -5.72
CA ILE A 63 5.09 23.07 -5.67
C ILE A 63 5.72 23.37 -4.32
N LYS A 64 4.99 23.08 -3.22
CA LYS A 64 5.50 23.32 -1.87
C LYS A 64 6.71 22.43 -1.56
N GLY A 65 6.70 21.19 -2.05
CA GLY A 65 7.84 20.29 -1.96
C GLY A 65 9.10 20.83 -2.66
N LEU A 66 8.95 21.53 -3.78
CA LEU A 66 10.07 22.21 -4.43
C LEU A 66 10.58 23.38 -3.59
N GLU A 67 9.69 24.22 -3.06
CA GLU A 67 10.04 25.37 -2.21
C GLU A 67 10.78 24.95 -0.94
N LEU A 68 10.32 23.86 -0.29
CA LEU A 68 10.94 23.26 0.90
C LEU A 68 12.23 22.50 0.57
N GLY A 69 12.54 22.31 -0.71
CA GLY A 69 13.71 21.57 -1.15
C GLY A 69 13.61 20.06 -0.93
N LEU A 70 12.40 19.50 -0.86
CA LEU A 70 12.12 18.07 -0.82
C LEU A 70 12.32 17.40 -2.19
N VAL A 71 12.06 18.14 -3.27
CA VAL A 71 12.29 17.70 -4.66
C VAL A 71 13.16 18.72 -5.40
N ASP A 72 13.70 18.32 -6.55
CA ASP A 72 14.61 19.17 -7.34
C ASP A 72 13.91 19.89 -8.50
N ALA A 73 12.78 19.37 -8.98
CA ALA A 73 12.03 19.94 -10.10
C ALA A 73 10.58 19.43 -10.14
N LEU A 74 9.75 20.13 -10.90
CA LEU A 74 8.41 19.70 -11.29
C LEU A 74 8.43 19.18 -12.73
N GLY A 75 7.70 18.10 -13.00
CA GLY A 75 7.59 17.56 -14.36
C GLY A 75 6.82 16.24 -14.40
N ASP A 76 6.49 15.80 -15.62
CA ASP A 76 5.89 14.50 -15.86
C ASP A 76 6.96 13.44 -16.19
N MET A 77 6.63 12.19 -15.90
CA MET A 77 7.53 11.05 -16.09
C MET A 77 8.05 10.92 -17.53
N ARG A 78 7.21 11.12 -18.55
CA ARG A 78 7.60 10.89 -19.95
C ARG A 78 8.60 11.94 -20.41
N THR A 79 8.35 13.21 -20.08
CA THR A 79 9.26 14.31 -20.41
C THR A 79 10.59 14.14 -19.68
N VAL A 80 10.59 13.89 -18.36
CA VAL A 80 11.82 13.72 -17.57
C VAL A 80 12.67 12.57 -18.11
N LEU A 81 12.06 11.41 -18.41
CA LEU A 81 12.78 10.26 -18.93
C LEU A 81 13.38 10.53 -20.32
N LYS A 82 12.63 11.17 -21.23
CA LYS A 82 13.15 11.48 -22.57
C LYS A 82 14.26 12.53 -22.52
N THR A 83 14.18 13.51 -21.63
CA THR A 83 15.26 14.48 -21.43
C THR A 83 16.52 13.81 -20.89
N ARG A 84 16.37 12.88 -19.94
CA ARG A 84 17.52 12.22 -19.29
C ARG A 84 18.16 11.11 -20.12
N PHE A 85 17.36 10.32 -20.84
CA PHE A 85 17.81 9.11 -21.53
C PHE A 85 17.64 9.18 -23.05
N GLY A 86 17.14 10.29 -23.59
CA GLY A 86 17.01 10.56 -25.01
C GLY A 86 15.60 10.39 -25.57
N ALA A 87 15.33 11.03 -26.72
CA ALA A 87 14.00 11.09 -27.34
C ALA A 87 13.40 9.71 -27.71
N LYS A 88 14.26 8.71 -27.94
CA LYS A 88 13.87 7.33 -28.28
C LYS A 88 13.48 6.49 -27.05
N THR A 89 13.54 7.04 -25.84
CA THR A 89 13.18 6.32 -24.60
C THR A 89 11.73 5.85 -24.64
N GLN A 90 11.50 4.56 -24.35
CA GLN A 90 10.19 3.94 -24.30
C GLN A 90 9.90 3.41 -22.90
N LEU A 91 8.76 3.78 -22.33
CA LEU A 91 8.28 3.20 -21.08
C LEU A 91 7.68 1.82 -21.38
N ARG A 92 8.16 0.80 -20.68
CA ARG A 92 7.62 -0.56 -20.74
C ARG A 92 6.84 -0.84 -19.47
N LEU A 93 5.57 -1.21 -19.60
CA LEU A 93 4.77 -1.70 -18.49
C LEU A 93 5.22 -3.12 -18.15
N ILE A 94 5.78 -3.32 -16.96
CA ILE A 94 6.13 -4.64 -16.44
C ILE A 94 4.90 -5.18 -15.72
N THR A 95 4.24 -6.17 -16.31
CA THR A 95 3.14 -6.91 -15.67
C THR A 95 3.65 -8.26 -15.20
N THR A 96 3.01 -8.83 -14.18
CA THR A 96 3.22 -10.24 -13.84
C THR A 96 3.03 -11.12 -15.08
N PRO A 97 3.92 -12.11 -15.30
CA PRO A 97 3.83 -12.97 -16.47
C PRO A 97 2.50 -13.72 -16.43
N ARG A 98 1.71 -13.53 -17.48
CA ARG A 98 0.45 -14.23 -17.68
C ARG A 98 0.75 -15.70 -18.02
N GLY A 99 0.24 -16.63 -17.20
CA GLY A 99 0.37 -18.06 -17.45
C GLY A 99 -0.28 -18.47 -18.79
N PHE A 100 0.18 -19.57 -19.38
CA PHE A 100 -0.22 -20.05 -20.71
C PHE A 100 -1.75 -20.20 -20.86
N LEU A 101 -2.44 -20.64 -19.80
CA LEU A 101 -3.90 -20.80 -19.78
C LEU A 101 -4.66 -19.46 -19.80
N SER A 102 -4.08 -18.38 -19.27
CA SER A 102 -4.71 -17.05 -19.32
C SER A 102 -4.70 -16.44 -20.73
N ARG A 103 -3.84 -16.94 -21.63
CA ARG A 103 -3.84 -16.61 -23.06
C ARG A 103 -4.96 -17.31 -23.83
N PHE A 104 -5.50 -18.39 -23.28
CA PHE A 104 -6.57 -19.20 -23.88
C PHE A 104 -7.98 -18.71 -23.54
N GLY A 105 -8.11 -17.53 -22.92
CA GLY A 105 -9.40 -16.84 -22.75
C GLY A 105 -10.40 -17.51 -21.81
N LEU A 106 -10.08 -18.65 -21.19
CA LEU A 106 -11.01 -19.41 -20.35
C LEU A 106 -11.15 -18.85 -18.92
N PHE A 107 -10.21 -18.01 -18.48
CA PHE A 107 -10.18 -17.41 -17.13
C PHE A 107 -9.68 -15.96 -17.09
N GLY A 108 -9.61 -15.29 -18.26
CA GLY A 108 -8.99 -13.97 -18.41
C GLY A 108 -9.94 -12.97 -19.05
N SER A 109 -10.90 -12.47 -18.28
CA SER A 109 -11.89 -11.47 -18.69
C SER A 109 -11.21 -10.12 -18.96
N SER A 110 -10.66 -9.95 -20.16
CA SER A 110 -10.26 -8.65 -20.73
C SER A 110 -11.16 -8.21 -21.89
N LYS A 111 -12.29 -8.89 -22.10
CA LYS A 111 -13.41 -8.42 -22.91
C LYS A 111 -14.63 -8.35 -22.01
N GLY A 112 -15.36 -7.25 -22.10
CA GLY A 112 -16.44 -6.88 -21.18
C GLY A 112 -17.47 -7.97 -20.97
N PHE A 113 -18.17 -7.86 -19.83
CA PHE A 113 -19.27 -8.73 -19.39
C PHE A 113 -20.06 -9.30 -20.56
N SER A 114 -19.81 -10.57 -20.88
CA SER A 114 -20.64 -11.29 -21.84
C SER A 114 -21.85 -11.86 -21.09
N ALA A 115 -23.01 -11.94 -21.75
CA ALA A 115 -24.22 -12.51 -21.14
C ALA A 115 -24.01 -13.89 -20.47
N PRO A 116 -23.17 -14.80 -21.01
CA PRO A 116 -22.80 -16.04 -20.33
C PRO A 116 -22.14 -15.86 -18.96
N ASP A 117 -21.30 -14.82 -18.78
CA ASP A 117 -20.60 -14.57 -17.51
C ASP A 117 -21.56 -14.11 -16.41
N ILE A 118 -22.59 -13.33 -16.78
CA ILE A 118 -23.65 -12.88 -15.87
C ILE A 118 -24.52 -14.07 -15.43
N VAL A 119 -24.83 -14.97 -16.34
CA VAL A 119 -25.60 -16.19 -16.03
C VAL A 119 -24.80 -17.14 -15.13
N ALA A 120 -23.50 -17.30 -15.37
CA ALA A 120 -22.63 -18.12 -14.53
C ALA A 120 -22.50 -17.54 -13.11
N ALA A 121 -22.29 -16.22 -12.98
CA ALA A 121 -22.22 -15.55 -11.68
C ALA A 121 -23.55 -15.59 -10.91
N ALA A 122 -24.69 -15.52 -11.61
CA ALA A 122 -26.00 -15.69 -11.00
C ALA A 122 -26.22 -17.13 -10.51
N ALA A 123 -25.80 -18.13 -11.29
CA ALA A 123 -25.92 -19.54 -10.90
C ALA A 123 -25.06 -19.87 -9.68
N SER A 124 -23.80 -19.40 -9.63
CA SER A 124 -22.96 -19.58 -8.45
C SER A 124 -23.53 -18.86 -7.23
N GLY A 125 -24.03 -17.62 -7.39
CA GLY A 125 -24.64 -16.87 -6.28
C GLY A 125 -25.87 -17.54 -5.68
N VAL A 126 -26.65 -18.27 -6.48
CA VAL A 126 -27.81 -19.05 -5.99
C VAL A 126 -27.36 -20.29 -5.22
N ILE A 127 -26.30 -20.97 -5.67
CA ILE A 127 -25.73 -22.13 -4.97
C ILE A 127 -25.14 -21.68 -3.64
N ASP A 128 -24.34 -20.62 -3.64
CA ASP A 128 -23.72 -20.06 -2.44
C ASP A 128 -24.78 -19.62 -1.42
N ALA A 129 -25.86 -18.96 -1.87
CA ALA A 129 -26.96 -18.55 -0.98
C ALA A 129 -27.73 -19.75 -0.40
N ALA A 130 -27.86 -20.85 -1.15
CA ALA A 130 -28.48 -22.07 -0.67
C ALA A 130 -27.59 -22.80 0.35
N GLU A 131 -26.28 -22.87 0.09
CA GLU A 131 -25.31 -23.41 1.03
C GLU A 131 -25.26 -22.58 2.31
N GLU A 132 -25.19 -21.25 2.19
CA GLU A 132 -25.22 -20.34 3.32
C GLU A 132 -26.49 -20.55 4.14
N ARG A 133 -27.68 -20.55 3.51
CA ARG A 133 -28.95 -20.81 4.21
C ARG A 133 -28.98 -22.17 4.91
N ALA A 134 -28.44 -23.22 4.29
CA ALA A 134 -28.33 -24.53 4.92
C ALA A 134 -27.40 -24.50 6.14
N LEU A 135 -26.26 -23.81 6.05
CA LEU A 135 -25.30 -23.67 7.14
C LEU A 135 -25.86 -22.84 8.31
N TRP A 136 -26.68 -21.81 8.07
CA TRP A 136 -27.31 -20.98 9.12
C TRP A 136 -28.56 -21.61 9.74
N SER A 137 -29.29 -22.43 8.97
CA SER A 137 -30.47 -23.15 9.49
C SER A 137 -30.15 -24.07 10.67
N ARG A 138 -28.91 -24.57 10.76
CA ARG A 138 -28.44 -25.37 11.89
C ARG A 138 -28.40 -24.56 13.21
N PHE A 139 -28.33 -23.24 13.12
CA PHE A 139 -28.29 -22.31 14.24
C PHE A 139 -29.66 -21.64 14.50
N GLY A 140 -30.72 -22.03 13.78
CA GLY A 140 -32.08 -21.53 14.00
C GLY A 140 -32.36 -20.12 13.46
N LEU A 141 -31.55 -19.64 12.51
CA LEU A 141 -31.73 -18.38 11.77
C LEU A 141 -32.00 -18.66 10.28
#